data_AF-A0A8K0JPX6-F1
#
_entry.id   AF-A0A8K0JPX6-F1
#
_cell.length_a   1.000
_cell.length_b   1.000
_cell.length_c   1.000
_cell.angle_alpha   90.00
_cell.angle_beta   90.00
_cell.angle_gamma   90.00
#
_symmetry.space_group_name_H-M   'P 1'
#
loop_
_entity.id
_entity.type
_entity.pdbx_description
1 polymer ?
#
loop_
_entity_poly.entity_id
_entity_poly.type
_entity_poly.pdbx_seq_one_letter_code
_entity_poly.pdbx_strand_id
1 'polypeptide(L)'
;MSPTNTIRASVVQACTVRYDLDATLEKMERLVKVAKERDGSGMVVFPEAFIGGYPKGQTFGCVIGERHSSGRQDYLDYHNAAITIPGPAITRIEKIARESGVLIVSGVIEKEKVGGSLFCTVVWVHPEGGLIGKRRKLMPTASERLVWAQGDASDVKLINTTLPSSSSSSQALNLNISATICWENYMPLFRQHLYDLGTQIYCAPTVDGREVWANTMVHIALEGRCFVLSANQMSPGSL
;
A
#
# COMPACT_ATOMS: atom_id res chain seq x y z
N MET A 1 14.89 0.86 -34.31
CA MET A 1 14.07 0.27 -33.22
C MET A 1 13.11 1.36 -32.75
N SER A 2 11.81 1.09 -32.71
CA SER A 2 10.84 2.04 -32.13
C SER A 2 11.21 2.31 -30.67
N PRO A 3 10.98 3.53 -30.14
CA PRO A 3 11.22 3.81 -28.74
C PRO A 3 10.47 2.80 -27.88
N THR A 4 11.15 2.16 -26.93
CA THR A 4 10.52 1.23 -26.00
C THR A 4 9.69 2.02 -24.99
N ASN A 5 8.43 1.62 -24.82
CA ASN A 5 7.54 2.14 -23.78
C ASN A 5 8.03 1.64 -22.42
N THR A 6 8.84 2.45 -21.73
CA THR A 6 9.51 2.05 -20.51
C THR A 6 9.06 2.93 -19.35
N ILE A 7 8.61 2.31 -18.26
CA ILE A 7 8.46 2.97 -16.95
C ILE A 7 9.46 2.34 -15.99
N ARG A 8 10.09 3.17 -15.17
CA ARG A 8 10.90 2.73 -14.04
C ARG A 8 10.12 2.87 -12.74
N ALA A 9 10.07 1.79 -11.98
CA ALA A 9 9.42 1.74 -10.68
C ALA A 9 10.36 1.17 -9.62
N SER A 10 10.23 1.64 -8.38
CA SER A 10 10.93 1.08 -7.22
C SER A 10 9.93 0.50 -6.22
N VAL A 11 10.33 -0.55 -5.51
CA VAL A 11 9.62 -1.03 -4.32
C VAL A 11 10.42 -0.70 -3.08
N VAL A 12 9.75 -0.27 -2.02
CA VAL A 12 10.38 0.11 -0.76
C VAL A 12 10.32 -1.07 0.21
N GLN A 13 11.47 -1.39 0.80
CA GLN A 13 11.56 -2.29 1.94
C GLN A 13 11.95 -1.50 3.19
N ALA A 14 10.95 -1.07 3.95
CA ALA A 14 11.11 -0.30 5.19
C ALA A 14 9.89 -0.46 6.09
N CYS A 15 10.04 -0.22 7.40
CA CYS A 15 8.93 -0.17 8.34
C CYS A 15 8.54 1.26 8.74
N THR A 16 7.34 1.38 9.28
CA THR A 16 6.84 2.59 9.94
C THR A 16 7.77 3.03 11.09
N VAL A 17 7.72 4.31 11.48
CA VAL A 17 8.21 4.74 12.80
C VAL A 17 7.04 4.56 13.77
N ARG A 18 7.23 3.72 14.80
CA ARG A 18 6.13 3.27 15.66
C ARG A 18 5.45 4.45 16.34
N TYR A 19 4.15 4.61 16.09
CA TYR A 19 3.29 5.65 16.66
C TYR A 19 3.76 7.10 16.41
N ASP A 20 4.60 7.30 15.40
CA ASP A 20 5.08 8.62 14.99
C ASP A 20 4.78 8.83 13.49
N LEU A 21 3.67 9.52 13.24
CA LEU A 21 3.19 9.78 11.89
C LEU A 21 4.13 10.72 11.14
N ASP A 22 4.62 11.77 11.80
CA ASP A 22 5.46 12.78 11.17
C ASP A 22 6.82 12.18 10.78
N ALA A 23 7.47 11.45 11.69
CA ALA A 23 8.72 10.76 11.38
C ALA A 23 8.54 9.68 10.29
N THR A 24 7.36 9.05 10.23
CA THR A 24 7.04 8.10 9.15
C THR A 24 6.88 8.81 7.80
N LEU A 25 6.22 9.97 7.76
CA LEU A 25 6.05 10.77 6.54
C LEU A 25 7.38 11.38 6.08
N GLU A 26 8.24 11.81 7.00
CA GLU A 26 9.61 12.22 6.70
C GLU A 26 10.43 11.07 6.10
N LYS A 27 10.29 9.86 6.67
CA LYS A 27 10.92 8.65 6.12
C LYS A 27 10.40 8.35 4.72
N MET A 28 9.09 8.45 4.47
CA MET A 28 8.50 8.30 3.14
C MET A 28 9.10 9.31 2.16
N GLU A 29 9.13 10.59 2.53
CA GLU A 29 9.69 11.67 1.71
C GLU A 29 11.13 11.38 1.29
N ARG A 30 11.98 11.00 2.27
CA ARG A 30 13.37 10.64 2.00
C ARG A 30 13.50 9.44 1.05
N LEU A 31 12.69 8.40 1.24
CA LEU A 31 12.75 7.19 0.41
C LEU A 31 12.25 7.45 -1.02
N VAL A 32 11.22 8.28 -1.19
CA VAL A 32 10.74 8.72 -2.52
C VAL A 32 11.82 9.54 -3.23
N LYS A 33 12.49 10.48 -2.54
CA LYS A 33 13.62 11.24 -3.10
C LYS A 33 14.74 10.33 -3.55
N VAL A 34 15.15 9.35 -2.73
CA VAL A 34 16.16 8.36 -3.12
C VAL A 34 15.74 7.58 -4.37
N ALA A 35 14.50 7.10 -4.44
CA ALA A 35 14.03 6.37 -5.62
C ALA A 35 14.03 7.25 -6.88
N LYS A 36 13.68 8.53 -6.76
CA LYS A 36 13.71 9.48 -7.88
C LYS A 36 15.14 9.80 -8.33
N GLU A 37 15.99 10.21 -7.39
CA GLU A 37 17.33 10.73 -7.67
C GLU A 37 18.32 9.63 -8.07
N ARG A 38 18.30 8.49 -7.36
CA ARG A 38 19.22 7.39 -7.63
C ARG A 38 18.79 6.55 -8.83
N ASP A 39 17.50 6.22 -8.90
CA ASP A 39 17.01 5.25 -9.87
C ASP A 39 16.33 5.91 -11.06
N GLY A 40 15.80 7.13 -10.94
CA GLY A 40 14.98 7.77 -11.97
C GLY A 40 13.54 7.25 -12.00
N SER A 41 13.04 6.74 -10.87
CA SER A 41 11.73 6.11 -10.79
C SER A 41 10.59 7.12 -11.01
N GLY A 42 9.60 6.72 -11.81
CA GLY A 42 8.34 7.43 -11.98
C GLY A 42 7.24 6.95 -11.03
N MET A 43 7.44 5.78 -10.41
CA MET A 43 6.50 5.20 -9.45
C MET A 43 7.24 4.50 -8.30
N VAL A 44 6.66 4.56 -7.10
CA VAL A 44 7.17 3.87 -5.91
C VAL A 44 6.05 3.15 -5.19
N VAL A 45 6.27 1.87 -4.84
CA VAL A 45 5.33 1.05 -4.05
C VAL A 45 5.87 0.84 -2.63
N PHE A 46 5.09 1.23 -1.64
CA PHE A 46 5.38 1.02 -0.21
C PHE A 46 4.66 -0.21 0.35
N PRO A 47 5.17 -0.77 1.47
CA PRO A 47 4.56 -1.93 2.12
C PRO A 47 3.14 -1.73 2.65
N GLU A 48 2.49 -2.84 3.01
CA GLU A 48 1.21 -2.87 3.71
C GLU A 48 1.32 -2.11 5.04
N ALA A 49 0.31 -1.30 5.37
CA ALA A 49 0.24 -0.53 6.61
C ALA A 49 1.51 0.30 6.93
N PHE A 50 2.21 0.82 5.93
CA PHE A 50 3.39 1.64 6.14
C PHE A 50 3.07 2.92 6.95
N ILE A 51 1.97 3.60 6.61
CA ILE A 51 1.41 4.69 7.41
C ILE A 51 0.42 4.11 8.44
N GLY A 52 0.55 4.52 9.71
CA GLY A 52 -0.23 3.98 10.83
C GLY A 52 0.35 2.70 11.43
N GLY A 53 1.10 1.91 10.64
CA GLY A 53 1.86 0.77 11.10
C GLY A 53 1.11 -0.55 11.12
N TYR A 54 1.83 -1.63 10.86
CA TYR A 54 1.34 -2.98 11.10
C TYR A 54 1.61 -3.38 12.57
N PRO A 55 0.59 -3.78 13.36
CA PRO A 55 0.75 -4.06 14.78
C PRO A 55 1.32 -5.47 15.03
N LYS A 56 2.51 -5.76 14.48
CA LYS A 56 3.13 -7.09 14.55
C LYS A 56 3.36 -7.50 16.00
N GLY A 57 2.89 -8.68 16.37
CA GLY A 57 3.03 -9.24 17.72
C GLY A 57 2.04 -8.69 18.75
N GLN A 58 1.20 -7.71 18.41
CA GLN A 58 0.17 -7.22 19.33
C GLN A 58 -1.06 -8.13 19.31
N THR A 59 -1.59 -8.42 20.50
CA THR A 59 -2.84 -9.18 20.69
C THR A 59 -4.02 -8.28 21.08
N PHE A 60 -3.75 -7.02 21.39
CA PHE A 60 -4.71 -6.06 21.93
C PHE A 60 -5.48 -6.60 23.15
N GLY A 61 -4.84 -7.47 23.94
CA GLY A 61 -5.43 -8.08 25.13
C GLY A 61 -6.69 -8.93 24.87
N CYS A 62 -6.90 -9.37 23.63
CA CYS A 62 -8.06 -10.16 23.22
C CYS A 62 -7.72 -11.66 23.23
N VAL A 63 -8.47 -12.42 24.03
CA VAL A 63 -8.51 -13.89 23.99
C VAL A 63 -9.97 -14.35 23.96
N ILE A 64 -10.22 -15.65 23.83
CA ILE A 64 -11.59 -16.18 23.83
C ILE A 64 -12.23 -15.90 25.19
N GLY A 65 -13.30 -15.10 25.20
CA GLY A 65 -14.08 -14.78 26.39
C GLY A 65 -13.58 -13.61 27.23
N GLU A 66 -12.35 -13.11 27.01
CA GLU A 66 -11.75 -12.05 27.84
C GLU A 66 -11.16 -10.90 27.02
N ARG A 67 -11.19 -9.71 27.61
CA ARG A 67 -10.60 -8.48 27.06
C ARG A 67 -9.93 -7.68 28.18
N HIS A 68 -8.61 -7.65 28.19
CA HIS A 68 -7.86 -6.92 29.21
C HIS A 68 -7.95 -5.40 29.00
N SER A 69 -7.94 -4.65 30.11
CA SER A 69 -7.98 -3.17 30.07
C SER A 69 -6.77 -2.57 29.37
N SER A 70 -5.57 -3.15 29.54
CA SER A 70 -4.35 -2.76 28.83
C SER A 70 -4.54 -2.81 27.31
N GLY A 71 -5.18 -3.87 26.81
CA GLY A 71 -5.47 -4.03 25.38
C GLY A 71 -6.38 -2.94 24.80
N ARG A 72 -7.27 -2.35 25.62
CA ARG A 72 -8.09 -1.20 25.19
C ARG A 72 -7.25 0.05 25.00
N GLN A 73 -6.25 0.27 25.86
CA GLN A 73 -5.31 1.37 25.71
C GLN A 73 -4.42 1.16 24.48
N ASP A 74 -3.89 -0.05 24.28
CA ASP A 74 -3.11 -0.39 23.08
C ASP A 74 -3.90 -0.12 21.79
N TYR A 75 -5.18 -0.50 21.77
CA TYR A 75 -6.05 -0.25 20.62
C TYR A 75 -6.32 1.25 20.43
N LEU A 76 -6.54 2.01 21.52
CA LEU A 76 -6.73 3.46 21.45
C LEU A 76 -5.51 4.18 20.87
N ASP A 77 -4.31 3.80 21.33
CA ASP A 77 -3.05 4.36 20.82
C ASP A 77 -2.87 4.04 19.33
N TYR A 78 -3.16 2.79 18.93
CA TYR A 78 -3.14 2.36 17.54
C TYR A 78 -4.17 3.10 16.67
N HIS A 79 -5.38 3.28 17.17
CA HIS A 79 -6.45 4.04 16.50
C HIS A 79 -6.10 5.53 16.38
N ASN A 80 -5.38 6.11 17.33
CA ASN A 80 -4.93 7.50 17.27
C ASN A 80 -3.81 7.71 16.23
N ALA A 81 -2.98 6.70 15.99
CA ALA A 81 -1.96 6.73 14.95
C ALA A 81 -2.52 6.54 13.51
N ALA A 82 -3.75 6.04 13.37
CA ALA A 82 -4.42 5.89 12.08
C ALA A 82 -4.88 7.22 11.48
N ILE A 83 -4.93 7.29 10.14
CA ILE A 83 -5.18 8.53 9.39
C ILE A 83 -6.60 8.55 8.81
N THR A 84 -7.18 9.73 8.63
CA THR A 84 -8.44 9.90 7.89
C THR A 84 -8.17 10.14 6.40
N ILE A 85 -9.12 9.74 5.55
CA ILE A 85 -9.04 9.97 4.10
C ILE A 85 -10.37 10.59 3.61
N PRO A 86 -10.37 11.83 3.07
CA PRO A 86 -9.24 12.76 2.99
C PRO A 86 -8.84 13.29 4.39
N GLY A 87 -7.57 13.72 4.53
CA GLY A 87 -7.02 14.25 5.78
C GLY A 87 -5.58 14.77 5.65
N PRO A 88 -5.02 15.38 6.72
CA PRO A 88 -3.71 16.04 6.67
C PRO A 88 -2.55 15.15 6.24
N ALA A 89 -2.56 13.88 6.63
CA ALA A 89 -1.55 12.91 6.22
C ALA A 89 -1.54 12.70 4.69
N ILE A 90 -2.73 12.59 4.07
CA ILE A 90 -2.85 12.50 2.61
C ILE A 90 -2.33 13.76 1.94
N THR A 91 -2.67 14.95 2.46
CA THR A 91 -2.14 16.22 1.95
C THR A 91 -0.62 16.28 2.00
N ARG A 92 0.01 15.70 3.04
CA ARG A 92 1.47 15.59 3.10
C ARG A 92 2.02 14.63 2.05
N ILE A 93 1.37 13.49 1.80
CA ILE A 93 1.77 12.54 0.76
C ILE A 93 1.60 13.15 -0.64
N GLU A 94 0.53 13.92 -0.88
CA GLU A 94 0.30 14.66 -2.13
C GLU A 94 1.42 15.68 -2.38
N LYS A 95 1.87 16.39 -1.33
CA LYS A 95 3.03 17.28 -1.41
C LYS A 95 4.29 16.51 -1.81
N ILE A 96 4.57 15.36 -1.18
CA ILE A 96 5.74 14.52 -1.49
C ILE A 96 5.69 14.04 -2.95
N ALA A 97 4.53 13.54 -3.40
CA ALA A 97 4.34 13.09 -4.77
C ALA A 97 4.60 14.22 -5.78
N ARG A 98 4.00 15.40 -5.54
CA ARG A 98 4.15 16.58 -6.41
C ARG A 98 5.60 17.07 -6.49
N GLU A 99 6.29 17.18 -5.36
CA GLU A 99 7.67 17.69 -5.32
C GLU A 99 8.68 16.72 -5.94
N SER A 100 8.40 15.42 -5.88
CA SER A 100 9.28 14.40 -6.47
C SER A 100 8.92 14.04 -7.93
N GLY A 101 7.71 14.37 -8.39
CA GLY A 101 7.20 13.93 -9.68
C GLY A 101 7.06 12.41 -9.76
N VAL A 102 6.67 11.77 -8.65
CA VAL A 102 6.57 10.31 -8.51
C VAL A 102 5.16 9.91 -8.10
N LEU A 103 4.60 8.90 -8.77
CA LEU A 103 3.38 8.23 -8.33
C LEU A 103 3.67 7.36 -7.10
N ILE A 104 3.00 7.63 -6.00
CA ILE A 104 3.16 6.89 -4.75
C ILE A 104 1.99 5.91 -4.59
N VAL A 105 2.31 4.62 -4.41
CA VAL A 105 1.35 3.59 -3.98
C VAL A 105 1.72 3.15 -2.58
N SER A 106 0.83 3.30 -1.59
CA SER A 106 1.18 3.00 -0.19
C SER A 106 0.06 2.35 0.58
N GLY A 107 0.41 1.38 1.42
CA GLY A 107 -0.47 0.90 2.49
C GLY A 107 -0.59 1.94 3.61
N VAL A 108 -1.82 2.14 4.09
CA VAL A 108 -2.18 3.04 5.17
C VAL A 108 -3.23 2.39 6.07
N ILE A 109 -3.21 2.74 7.35
CA ILE A 109 -4.31 2.41 8.26
C ILE A 109 -5.29 3.58 8.25
N GLU A 110 -6.42 3.34 7.60
CA GLU A 110 -7.49 4.31 7.44
C GLU A 110 -8.44 4.23 8.63
N LYS A 111 -8.72 5.37 9.25
CA LYS A 111 -9.75 5.53 10.27
C LYS A 111 -10.99 6.17 9.65
N GLU A 112 -12.14 5.53 9.85
CA GLU A 112 -13.42 6.09 9.46
C GLU A 112 -13.73 7.33 10.29
N LYS A 113 -14.30 8.36 9.66
CA LYS A 113 -14.63 9.60 10.37
C LYS A 113 -15.72 9.40 11.43
N VAL A 114 -16.56 8.39 11.23
CA VAL A 114 -17.68 8.02 12.08
C VAL A 114 -17.56 6.54 12.48
N GLY A 115 -17.80 6.20 13.74
CA GLY A 115 -17.88 4.80 14.19
C GLY A 115 -16.56 4.12 14.55
N GLY A 116 -15.43 4.84 14.54
CA GLY A 116 -14.15 4.38 15.12
C GLY A 116 -13.51 3.13 14.48
N SER A 117 -14.02 2.72 13.32
CA SER A 117 -13.51 1.54 12.60
C SER A 117 -12.20 1.87 11.89
N LEU A 118 -11.26 0.92 11.91
CA LEU A 118 -10.02 0.97 11.17
C LEU A 118 -10.10 0.04 9.95
N PHE A 119 -9.47 0.44 8.85
CA PHE A 119 -9.37 -0.34 7.63
C PHE A 119 -7.90 -0.43 7.20
N CYS A 120 -7.51 -1.59 6.70
CA CYS A 120 -6.25 -1.72 5.97
C CYS A 120 -6.48 -1.27 4.52
N THR A 121 -5.88 -0.15 4.14
CA THR A 121 -6.18 0.54 2.88
C THR A 121 -4.90 0.70 2.07
N VAL A 122 -4.99 0.61 0.74
CA VAL A 122 -3.95 1.05 -0.19
C VAL A 122 -4.41 2.32 -0.89
N VAL A 123 -3.51 3.29 -1.08
CA VAL A 123 -3.78 4.56 -1.76
C VAL A 123 -2.84 4.78 -2.94
N TRP A 124 -3.32 5.52 -3.95
CA TRP A 124 -2.52 5.98 -5.09
C TRP A 124 -2.53 7.51 -5.11
N VAL A 125 -1.35 8.10 -5.03
CA VAL A 125 -1.16 9.54 -4.99
C VAL A 125 -0.31 9.97 -6.18
N HIS A 126 -0.97 10.59 -7.15
CA HIS A 126 -0.38 11.07 -8.40
C HIS A 126 0.29 12.44 -8.20
N PRO A 127 1.47 12.69 -8.80
CA PRO A 127 2.20 13.95 -8.63
C PRO A 127 1.39 15.19 -9.06
N GLU A 128 0.55 15.05 -10.08
CA GLU A 128 -0.31 16.14 -10.58
C GLU A 128 -1.77 16.02 -10.13
N GLY A 129 -2.22 14.80 -9.87
CA GLY A 129 -3.64 14.48 -9.63
C GLY A 129 -4.01 14.38 -8.16
N GLY A 130 -3.04 14.44 -7.25
CA GLY A 130 -3.26 14.20 -5.82
C GLY A 130 -3.70 12.75 -5.56
N LEU A 131 -4.56 12.53 -4.58
CA LEU A 131 -5.15 11.21 -4.32
C LEU A 131 -6.09 10.80 -5.47
N ILE A 132 -5.64 9.87 -6.33
CA ILE A 132 -6.42 9.37 -7.48
C ILE A 132 -7.15 8.05 -7.20
N GLY A 133 -6.87 7.42 -6.06
CA GLY A 133 -7.55 6.19 -5.67
C GLY A 133 -7.25 5.75 -4.25
N LYS A 134 -8.19 5.01 -3.67
CA LYS A 134 -8.00 4.22 -2.45
C LYS A 134 -8.77 2.91 -2.56
N ARG A 135 -8.32 1.89 -1.82
CA ARG A 135 -9.00 0.61 -1.74
C ARG A 135 -8.79 -0.04 -0.37
N ARG A 136 -9.86 -0.53 0.25
CA ARG A 136 -9.86 -1.27 1.52
C ARG A 136 -9.70 -2.78 1.28
N LYS A 137 -8.92 -3.45 2.12
CA LYS A 137 -8.75 -4.91 2.13
C LYS A 137 -10.11 -5.58 2.33
N LEU A 138 -10.51 -6.48 1.42
CA LEU A 138 -11.81 -7.17 1.45
C LEU A 138 -11.97 -8.00 2.73
N MET A 139 -10.93 -8.74 3.09
CA MET A 139 -10.97 -9.65 4.23
C MET A 139 -9.67 -9.59 5.01
N PRO A 140 -9.67 -8.96 6.20
CA PRO A 140 -8.58 -9.09 7.16
C PRO A 140 -8.34 -10.56 7.53
N THR A 141 -7.07 -10.92 7.64
CA THR A 141 -6.63 -12.31 7.86
C THR A 141 -6.58 -12.63 9.34
N ALA A 142 -7.21 -13.74 9.75
CA ALA A 142 -7.12 -14.27 11.12
C ALA A 142 -7.36 -13.18 12.19
N SER A 143 -6.40 -12.97 13.09
CA SER A 143 -6.49 -12.00 14.20
C SER A 143 -6.59 -10.54 13.75
N GLU A 144 -6.25 -10.21 12.50
CA GLU A 144 -6.49 -8.86 11.96
C GLU A 144 -7.97 -8.47 12.02
N ARG A 145 -8.89 -9.44 12.04
CA ARG A 145 -10.35 -9.22 12.18
C ARG A 145 -10.76 -8.64 13.54
N LEU A 146 -9.87 -8.67 14.53
CA LEU A 146 -10.06 -7.99 15.81
C LEU A 146 -9.74 -6.49 15.72
N VAL A 147 -9.04 -6.07 14.67
CA VAL A 147 -8.44 -4.73 14.56
C VAL A 147 -9.01 -3.95 13.38
N TRP A 148 -9.17 -4.62 12.23
CA TRP A 148 -9.62 -3.98 10.99
C TRP A 148 -10.97 -4.52 10.54
N ALA A 149 -11.80 -3.61 10.04
CA ALA A 149 -13.03 -3.93 9.35
C ALA A 149 -12.78 -4.39 7.91
N GLN A 150 -13.77 -5.07 7.35
CA GLN A 150 -13.77 -5.54 5.96
C GLN A 150 -14.12 -4.41 5.00
N GLY A 151 -13.36 -4.28 3.91
CA GLY A 151 -13.77 -3.51 2.75
C GLY A 151 -14.88 -4.22 1.96
N ASP A 152 -15.40 -3.53 0.96
CA ASP A 152 -16.37 -4.08 0.02
C ASP A 152 -15.81 -4.06 -1.41
N ALA A 153 -16.61 -4.49 -2.39
CA ALA A 153 -16.19 -4.56 -3.79
C ALA A 153 -16.34 -3.22 -4.55
N SER A 154 -16.95 -2.19 -3.96
CA SER A 154 -17.22 -0.91 -4.64
C SER A 154 -15.96 -0.12 -4.99
N ASP A 155 -14.86 -0.40 -4.29
CA ASP A 155 -13.54 0.21 -4.53
C ASP A 155 -12.57 -0.73 -5.28
N VAL A 156 -13.04 -1.91 -5.71
CA VAL A 156 -12.28 -2.81 -6.58
C VAL A 156 -12.34 -2.28 -8.01
N LYS A 157 -11.32 -1.52 -8.38
CA LYS A 157 -11.15 -0.95 -9.72
C LYS A 157 -9.68 -0.79 -10.07
N LEU A 158 -9.41 -0.64 -11.36
CA LEU A 158 -8.09 -0.21 -11.81
C LEU A 158 -7.91 1.29 -11.61
N ILE A 159 -6.67 1.68 -11.37
CA ILE A 159 -6.23 3.06 -11.49
C ILE A 159 -5.69 3.24 -12.90
N ASN A 160 -6.47 3.91 -13.74
CA ASN A 160 -6.05 4.33 -15.06
C ASN A 160 -5.39 5.71 -14.94
N THR A 161 -4.10 5.79 -15.23
CA THR A 161 -3.32 7.03 -15.09
C THR A 161 -2.23 7.11 -16.15
N THR A 162 -1.57 8.26 -16.26
CA THR A 162 -0.49 8.48 -17.22
C THR A 162 0.79 8.84 -16.49
N LEU A 163 1.92 8.26 -16.92
CA LEU A 163 3.24 8.67 -16.44
C LEU A 163 4.17 8.95 -17.61
N PRO A 164 5.11 9.91 -17.48
CA PRO A 164 6.16 10.12 -18.47
C PRO A 164 6.99 8.85 -18.69
N SER A 165 7.34 8.56 -19.93
CA SER A 165 8.25 7.47 -20.25
C SER A 165 9.64 7.74 -19.67
N SER A 166 10.26 6.72 -19.10
CA SER A 166 11.64 6.79 -18.62
C SER A 166 12.66 6.91 -19.75
N SER A 167 12.27 6.59 -21.00
CA SER A 167 13.12 6.77 -22.19
C SER A 167 12.92 8.12 -22.88
N SER A 168 11.82 8.83 -22.62
CA SER A 168 11.53 10.15 -23.21
C SER A 168 10.45 10.90 -22.42
N SER A 169 10.78 12.09 -21.91
CA SER A 169 9.83 12.91 -21.14
C SER A 169 8.69 13.50 -21.96
N SER A 170 8.80 13.55 -23.29
CA SER A 170 7.75 14.06 -24.19
C SER A 170 6.66 13.02 -24.51
N GLN A 171 6.86 11.76 -24.09
CA GLN A 171 5.90 10.68 -24.30
C GLN A 171 5.30 10.26 -22.96
N ALA A 172 3.99 10.44 -22.80
CA ALA A 172 3.24 9.87 -21.68
C ALA A 172 2.75 8.46 -22.03
N LEU A 173 2.82 7.55 -21.06
CA LEU A 173 2.34 6.18 -21.17
C LEU A 173 1.09 6.00 -20.32
N ASN A 174 0.03 5.44 -20.91
CA ASN A 174 -1.18 5.03 -20.18
C ASN A 174 -0.88 3.76 -19.38
N LEU A 175 -1.22 3.77 -18.10
CA LEU A 175 -0.99 2.67 -17.17
C LEU A 175 -2.30 2.23 -16.52
N ASN A 176 -2.50 0.91 -16.50
CA ASN A 176 -3.57 0.24 -15.77
C ASN A 176 -2.99 -0.45 -14.54
N ILE A 177 -3.20 0.16 -13.38
CA ILE A 177 -2.57 -0.27 -12.13
C ILE A 177 -3.64 -0.87 -11.21
N SER A 178 -3.40 -2.08 -10.69
CA SER A 178 -4.21 -2.67 -9.62
C SER A 178 -3.40 -2.81 -8.35
N ALA A 179 -4.08 -3.00 -7.22
CA ALA A 179 -3.43 -3.44 -5.99
C ALA A 179 -4.27 -4.47 -5.24
N THR A 180 -3.57 -5.38 -4.59
CA THR A 180 -4.12 -6.33 -3.61
C THR A 180 -3.25 -6.28 -2.36
N ILE A 181 -3.83 -6.65 -1.22
CA ILE A 181 -3.15 -6.55 0.07
C ILE A 181 -2.94 -7.95 0.63
N CYS A 182 -1.68 -8.35 0.81
CA CYS A 182 -1.29 -9.58 1.49
C CYS A 182 -2.04 -10.81 0.94
N TRP A 183 -2.80 -11.54 1.78
CA TRP A 183 -3.44 -12.80 1.38
C TRP A 183 -4.70 -12.65 0.51
N GLU A 184 -5.10 -11.44 0.13
CA GLU A 184 -6.03 -11.26 -0.99
C GLU A 184 -5.48 -11.91 -2.28
N ASN A 185 -4.16 -12.04 -2.40
CA ASN A 185 -3.48 -12.73 -3.49
C ASN A 185 -3.79 -14.25 -3.59
N TYR A 186 -4.34 -14.84 -2.52
CA TYR A 186 -4.79 -16.24 -2.54
C TYR A 186 -6.28 -16.37 -2.90
N MET A 187 -6.98 -15.27 -3.23
CA MET A 187 -8.37 -15.29 -3.67
C MET A 187 -8.41 -15.36 -5.21
N PRO A 188 -8.65 -16.55 -5.81
CA PRO A 188 -8.56 -16.72 -7.26
C PRO A 188 -9.58 -15.87 -8.02
N LEU A 189 -10.82 -15.76 -7.52
CA LEU A 189 -11.85 -14.93 -8.16
C LEU A 189 -11.51 -13.44 -8.13
N PHE A 190 -10.83 -12.98 -7.08
CA PHE A 190 -10.44 -11.57 -7.00
C PHE A 190 -9.32 -11.26 -7.99
N ARG A 191 -8.32 -12.15 -8.12
CA ARG A 191 -7.27 -12.02 -9.14
C ARG A 191 -7.83 -12.06 -10.55
N GLN A 192 -8.71 -13.04 -10.84
CA GLN A 192 -9.36 -13.14 -12.15
C GLN A 192 -10.10 -11.85 -12.51
N HIS A 193 -10.85 -11.28 -11.55
CA HIS A 193 -11.55 -10.03 -11.78
C HIS A 193 -10.61 -8.87 -12.14
N LEU A 194 -9.46 -8.74 -11.47
CA LEU A 194 -8.46 -7.71 -11.82
C LEU A 194 -7.85 -7.93 -13.21
N TYR A 195 -7.63 -9.19 -13.61
CA TYR A 195 -7.18 -9.52 -14.96
C TYR A 195 -8.23 -9.15 -16.01
N ASP A 196 -9.50 -9.44 -15.76
CA ASP A 196 -10.61 -9.10 -16.66
C ASP A 196 -10.75 -7.58 -16.87
N LEU A 197 -10.40 -6.78 -15.86
CA LEU A 197 -10.34 -5.32 -15.99
C LEU A 197 -9.12 -4.83 -16.81
N GLY A 198 -8.11 -5.67 -17.01
CA GLY A 198 -6.92 -5.35 -17.82
C GLY A 198 -5.74 -4.77 -17.03
N THR A 199 -5.43 -5.34 -15.85
CA THR A 199 -4.22 -5.00 -15.09
C THR A 199 -2.95 -5.15 -15.92
N GLN A 200 -2.10 -4.10 -15.92
CA GLN A 200 -0.75 -4.13 -16.49
C GLN A 200 0.33 -4.13 -15.41
N ILE A 201 0.12 -3.33 -14.35
CA ILE A 201 1.01 -3.27 -13.18
C ILE A 201 0.21 -3.67 -11.94
N TYR A 202 0.65 -4.75 -11.31
CA TYR A 202 0.00 -5.36 -10.16
C TYR A 202 0.82 -5.07 -8.90
N CYS A 203 0.35 -4.15 -8.07
CA CYS A 203 0.98 -3.85 -6.79
C CYS A 203 0.52 -4.83 -5.70
N ALA A 204 1.44 -5.42 -4.96
CA ALA A 204 1.14 -6.38 -3.90
C ALA A 204 1.85 -6.02 -2.57
N PRO A 205 1.45 -4.94 -1.88
CA PRO A 205 1.94 -4.67 -0.53
C PRO A 205 1.63 -5.84 0.42
N THR A 206 2.58 -6.17 1.28
CA THR A 206 2.46 -7.31 2.20
C THR A 206 3.25 -7.09 3.49
N VAL A 207 2.98 -7.94 4.47
CA VAL A 207 3.82 -8.16 5.66
C VAL A 207 4.33 -9.61 5.75
N ASP A 208 4.04 -10.43 4.74
CA ASP A 208 4.41 -11.85 4.69
C ASP A 208 5.84 -12.02 4.17
N GLY A 209 6.77 -12.21 5.10
CA GLY A 209 8.20 -12.40 4.80
C GLY A 209 8.63 -13.84 4.54
N ARG A 210 7.69 -14.78 4.36
CA ARG A 210 8.02 -16.20 4.14
C ARG A 210 8.44 -16.46 2.70
N GLU A 211 9.28 -17.47 2.47
CA GLU A 211 9.76 -17.85 1.12
C GLU A 211 8.61 -18.15 0.15
N VAL A 212 7.51 -18.72 0.65
CA VAL A 212 6.31 -19.03 -0.15
C VAL A 212 5.71 -17.80 -0.84
N TRP A 213 5.91 -16.59 -0.29
CA TRP A 213 5.39 -15.35 -0.88
C TRP A 213 5.98 -15.08 -2.26
N ALA A 214 7.28 -15.31 -2.44
CA ALA A 214 7.95 -15.10 -3.73
C ALA A 214 7.37 -16.03 -4.82
N ASN A 215 7.11 -17.30 -4.48
CA ASN A 215 6.49 -18.27 -5.39
C ASN A 215 5.08 -17.81 -5.83
N THR A 216 4.29 -17.29 -4.90
CA THR A 216 2.96 -16.73 -5.20
C THR A 216 3.04 -15.55 -6.16
N MET A 217 3.97 -14.62 -5.96
CA MET A 217 4.13 -13.46 -6.84
C MET A 217 4.60 -13.85 -8.26
N VAL A 218 5.50 -14.83 -8.37
CA VAL A 218 5.92 -15.38 -9.68
C VAL A 218 4.74 -16.01 -10.41
N HIS A 219 3.94 -16.82 -9.72
CA HIS A 219 2.74 -17.43 -10.30
C HIS A 219 1.76 -16.37 -10.82
N ILE A 220 1.44 -15.36 -10.02
CA ILE A 220 0.52 -14.26 -10.38
C ILE A 220 1.02 -13.47 -11.59
N ALA A 221 2.34 -13.22 -11.69
CA ALA A 221 2.92 -12.55 -12.85
C ALA A 221 2.74 -13.36 -14.14
N LEU A 222 2.94 -14.69 -14.05
CA LEU A 222 2.78 -15.59 -15.18
C LEU A 222 1.31 -15.79 -15.59
N GLU A 223 0.43 -15.92 -14.61
CA GLU A 223 -1.00 -16.11 -14.80
C GLU A 223 -1.66 -14.85 -15.39
N GLY A 224 -1.41 -13.70 -14.78
CA GLY A 224 -2.02 -12.42 -15.18
C GLY A 224 -1.32 -11.71 -16.33
N ARG A 225 -0.13 -12.17 -16.75
CA ARG A 225 0.72 -11.53 -17.79
C ARG A 225 0.97 -10.04 -17.51
N CYS A 226 1.17 -9.71 -16.23
CA CYS A 226 1.37 -8.36 -15.74
C CYS A 226 2.71 -8.24 -14.98
N PHE A 227 3.20 -7.02 -14.81
CA PHE A 227 4.33 -6.75 -13.93
C PHE A 227 3.88 -6.74 -12.48
N VAL A 228 4.45 -7.62 -11.65
CA VAL A 228 4.12 -7.69 -10.21
C VAL A 228 5.16 -6.92 -9.39
N LEU A 229 4.68 -5.95 -8.61
CA LEU A 229 5.48 -5.13 -7.70
C LEU A 229 5.07 -5.39 -6.25
N SER A 230 5.79 -6.30 -5.59
CA SER A 230 5.57 -6.62 -4.18
C SER A 230 6.46 -5.77 -3.28
N ALA A 231 5.89 -5.21 -2.21
CA ALA A 231 6.62 -4.43 -1.21
C ALA A 231 6.32 -4.99 0.19
N ASN A 232 7.38 -5.41 0.89
CA ASN A 232 7.28 -5.94 2.25
C ASN A 232 8.03 -5.02 3.22
N GLN A 233 7.55 -4.92 4.46
CA GLN A 233 8.24 -4.21 5.51
C GLN A 233 9.42 -5.02 6.05
N MET A 234 10.52 -4.33 6.35
CA MET A 234 11.62 -4.86 7.14
C MET A 234 11.75 -4.01 8.39
N SER A 235 11.55 -4.67 9.53
CA SER A 235 11.79 -4.11 10.85
C SER A 235 12.97 -4.87 11.43
N PRO A 236 14.01 -4.19 11.97
CA PRO A 236 14.97 -4.88 12.83
C PRO A 236 14.13 -5.55 13.93
N GLY A 237 14.38 -6.84 14.17
CA GLY A 237 13.46 -7.75 14.87
C GLY A 237 12.78 -7.17 16.11
N SER A 238 11.61 -7.72 16.43
CA SER A 238 10.86 -7.49 17.66
C SER A 238 11.77 -7.12 18.84
N LEU A 239 11.48 -5.98 19.47
CA LEU A 239 11.89 -5.73 20.85
C LEU A 239 11.56 -6.96 21.72
#